data_AF-A0A7K4APD8-F1
#
_entry.id   AF-A0A7K4APD8-F1
#
_cell.length_a   1.000
_cell.length_b   1.000
_cell.length_c   1.000
_cell.angle_alpha   90.00
_cell.angle_beta   90.00
_cell.angle_gamma   90.00
#
_symmetry.space_group_name_H-M   'P 1'
#
loop_
_entity.id
_entity.type
_entity.pdbx_description
1 polymer ?
#
loop_
_entity_poly.entity_id
_entity_poly.type
_entity_poly.pdbx_seq_one_letter_code
_entity_poly.pdbx_strand_id
1 'polypeptide(L)'
;MSELRLGKGTRLRIAQGNDVAEAVLASSYLAPTYMTAFGAAAAAALGLGVPLDAIADTLSRFRGAPGRGEVHMTENGVLIRERNPGVSANSIEWGLQALDEYGCSDVGVVVDPVNAKVCEKLDLADVRKAVDMHPAVRGLYLLAPEGWSGAHEGFKIIFNTDDVDRKHAVTMWCTKEGYL
;
A
#
# COMPACT_ATOMS: atom_id res chain seq x y z
N MET A 1 -0.90 -15.63 7.89
CA MET A 1 0.30 -15.55 7.03
C MET A 1 1.53 -15.92 7.85
N SER A 2 2.65 -16.26 7.23
CA SER A 2 3.94 -16.40 7.92
C SER A 2 4.48 -15.04 8.41
N GLU A 3 5.63 -15.01 9.09
CA GLU A 3 6.34 -13.76 9.43
C GLU A 3 6.55 -12.90 8.17
N LEU A 4 6.00 -11.69 8.18
CA LEU A 4 6.00 -10.77 7.05
C LEU A 4 7.32 -10.00 7.01
N ARG A 5 7.95 -9.91 5.83
CA ARG A 5 9.16 -9.10 5.61
C ARG A 5 9.10 -8.46 4.23
N LEU A 6 9.32 -7.15 4.16
CA LEU A 6 9.39 -6.42 2.89
C LEU A 6 10.48 -7.00 1.99
N GLY A 7 10.22 -7.05 0.69
CA GLY A 7 11.13 -7.64 -0.29
C GLY A 7 11.21 -9.17 -0.28
N LYS A 8 10.46 -9.87 0.60
CA LYS A 8 10.37 -11.33 0.62
C LYS A 8 8.96 -11.82 0.32
N GLY A 9 8.88 -12.96 -0.37
CA GLY A 9 7.60 -13.61 -0.66
C GLY A 9 6.91 -14.06 0.63
N THR A 10 5.58 -14.00 0.64
CA THR A 10 4.75 -14.30 1.81
C THR A 10 4.00 -15.61 1.60
N ARG A 11 3.97 -16.49 2.61
CA ARG A 11 3.14 -17.70 2.53
C ARG A 11 1.69 -17.38 2.87
N LEU A 12 0.81 -17.67 1.93
CA LEU A 12 -0.63 -17.63 2.08
C LEU A 12 -1.15 -19.06 2.21
N ARG A 13 -1.93 -19.33 3.26
CA ARG A 13 -2.64 -20.59 3.46
C ARG A 13 -4.09 -20.41 3.03
N ILE A 14 -4.57 -21.28 2.16
CA ILE A 14 -5.97 -21.33 1.71
C ILE A 14 -6.55 -22.62 2.25
N ALA A 15 -7.69 -22.54 2.95
CA ALA A 15 -8.31 -23.71 3.58
C ALA A 15 -9.79 -23.81 3.23
N GLN A 16 -10.26 -25.03 2.96
CA GLN A 16 -11.66 -25.37 2.76
C GLN A 16 -11.97 -26.64 3.58
N GLY A 17 -12.67 -26.49 4.71
CA GLY A 17 -12.87 -27.60 5.63
C GLY A 17 -11.52 -28.15 6.13
N ASN A 18 -11.24 -29.41 5.84
CA ASN A 18 -9.97 -30.06 6.20
C ASN A 18 -8.88 -29.92 5.11
N ASP A 19 -9.26 -29.50 3.90
CA ASP A 19 -8.33 -29.37 2.79
C ASP A 19 -7.57 -28.05 2.90
N VAL A 20 -6.26 -28.10 2.62
CA VAL A 20 -5.35 -26.97 2.71
C VAL A 20 -4.44 -26.95 1.51
N ALA A 21 -4.27 -25.77 0.90
CA ALA A 21 -3.21 -25.50 -0.04
C ALA A 21 -2.42 -24.27 0.40
N GLU A 22 -1.17 -24.18 -0.07
CA GLU A 22 -0.28 -23.06 0.19
C GLU A 22 0.09 -22.36 -1.11
N ALA A 23 0.08 -21.03 -1.08
CA ALA A 23 0.59 -20.17 -2.13
C ALA A 23 1.78 -19.36 -1.60
N VAL A 24 2.79 -19.18 -2.45
CA VAL A 24 3.90 -18.26 -2.16
C VAL A 24 3.63 -16.98 -2.96
N LEU A 25 3.15 -15.96 -2.24
CA LEU A 25 2.88 -14.65 -2.80
C LEU A 25 4.19 -13.94 -3.16
N ALA A 26 4.17 -13.17 -4.25
CA ALA A 26 5.32 -12.39 -4.68
C ALA A 26 5.67 -11.30 -3.65
N SER A 27 6.94 -10.89 -3.64
CA SER A 27 7.44 -9.79 -2.81
C SER A 27 7.17 -8.39 -3.37
N SER A 28 6.58 -8.30 -4.56
CA SER A 28 6.38 -7.06 -5.33
C SER A 28 5.17 -6.25 -4.87
N TYR A 29 4.45 -6.69 -3.84
CA TYR A 29 3.30 -5.98 -3.27
C TYR A 29 3.14 -6.28 -1.78
N LEU A 30 2.45 -5.40 -1.06
CA LEU A 30 2.05 -5.60 0.34
C LEU A 30 0.96 -6.69 0.42
N ALA A 31 1.31 -7.90 0.81
CA ALA A 31 0.36 -9.02 0.87
C ALA A 31 -0.90 -8.75 1.73
N PRO A 32 -0.81 -8.12 2.92
CA PRO A 32 -1.98 -7.81 3.75
C PRO A 32 -3.03 -6.98 3.02
N THR A 33 -2.62 -6.04 2.15
CA THR A 33 -3.58 -5.15 1.46
C THR A 33 -4.46 -5.90 0.46
N TYR A 34 -4.06 -7.10 0.03
CA TYR A 34 -4.78 -7.96 -0.89
C TYR A 34 -5.62 -9.05 -0.21
N MET A 35 -5.52 -9.23 1.11
CA MET A 35 -6.12 -10.38 1.79
C MET A 35 -7.63 -10.49 1.58
N THR A 36 -8.36 -9.38 1.61
CA THR A 36 -9.80 -9.35 1.30
C THR A 36 -10.08 -9.79 -0.13
N ALA A 37 -9.29 -9.29 -1.09
CA ALA A 37 -9.44 -9.64 -2.51
C ALA A 37 -9.11 -11.11 -2.77
N PHE A 38 -8.02 -11.64 -2.17
CA PHE A 38 -7.67 -13.05 -2.27
C PHE A 38 -8.71 -13.95 -1.62
N GLY A 39 -9.22 -13.58 -0.45
CA GLY A 39 -10.28 -14.33 0.22
C GLY A 39 -11.55 -14.39 -0.64
N ALA A 40 -11.99 -13.25 -1.18
CA ALA A 40 -13.14 -13.18 -2.07
C ALA A 40 -12.94 -13.97 -3.37
N ALA A 41 -11.79 -13.84 -4.02
CA ALA A 41 -11.47 -14.56 -5.25
C ALA A 41 -11.39 -16.08 -5.02
N ALA A 42 -10.72 -16.53 -3.94
CA ALA A 42 -10.64 -17.94 -3.59
C ALA A 42 -12.02 -18.52 -3.26
N ALA A 43 -12.84 -17.82 -2.46
CA ALA A 43 -14.19 -18.26 -2.14
C ALA A 43 -15.07 -18.36 -3.40
N ALA A 44 -15.00 -17.39 -4.30
CA ALA A 44 -15.74 -17.42 -5.56
C ALA A 44 -15.27 -18.58 -6.46
N ALA A 45 -13.96 -18.78 -6.61
CA ALA A 45 -13.41 -19.89 -7.40
C ALA A 45 -13.79 -21.26 -6.84
N LEU A 46 -13.75 -21.43 -5.52
CA LEU A 46 -14.25 -22.64 -4.84
C LEU A 46 -15.74 -22.87 -5.11
N GLY A 47 -16.55 -21.81 -5.06
CA GLY A 47 -17.98 -21.86 -5.39
C GLY A 47 -18.26 -22.27 -6.84
N LEU A 48 -17.31 -22.05 -7.74
CA LEU A 48 -17.35 -22.48 -9.15
C LEU A 48 -16.72 -23.87 -9.38
N GLY A 49 -16.27 -24.56 -8.33
CA GLY A 49 -15.69 -25.89 -8.42
C GLY A 49 -14.23 -25.91 -8.87
N VAL A 50 -13.50 -24.79 -8.77
CA VAL A 50 -12.06 -24.77 -9.06
C VAL A 50 -11.30 -25.49 -7.93
N PRO A 51 -10.42 -26.45 -8.25
CA PRO A 51 -9.62 -27.15 -7.25
C PRO A 51 -8.73 -26.21 -6.41
N LEU A 52 -8.58 -26.52 -5.12
CA LEU A 52 -7.86 -25.67 -4.15
C LEU A 52 -6.38 -25.46 -4.52
N ASP A 53 -5.73 -26.47 -5.09
CA ASP A 53 -4.36 -26.42 -5.60
C ASP A 53 -4.23 -25.49 -6.82
N ALA A 54 -5.19 -25.52 -7.74
CA ALA A 54 -5.24 -24.62 -8.88
C ALA A 54 -5.44 -23.15 -8.46
N ILE A 55 -6.23 -22.91 -7.41
CA ILE A 55 -6.38 -21.57 -6.81
C ILE A 55 -5.04 -21.13 -6.20
N ALA A 56 -4.37 -21.98 -5.43
CA ALA A 56 -3.09 -21.65 -4.81
C ALA A 56 -1.97 -21.39 -5.84
N ASP A 57 -1.90 -22.19 -6.91
CA ASP A 57 -0.96 -21.96 -8.02
C ASP A 57 -1.25 -20.62 -8.71
N THR A 58 -2.53 -20.31 -8.95
CA THR A 58 -2.94 -19.01 -9.53
C THR A 58 -2.53 -17.83 -8.65
N LEU A 59 -2.80 -17.88 -7.34
CA LEU A 59 -2.41 -16.81 -6.42
C LEU A 59 -0.88 -16.68 -6.28
N SER A 60 -0.13 -17.78 -6.37
CA SER A 60 1.35 -17.74 -6.36
C SER A 60 1.94 -17.04 -7.60
N ARG A 61 1.20 -17.03 -8.72
CA ARG A 61 1.59 -16.36 -9.97
C ARG A 61 1.17 -14.89 -10.03
N PHE A 62 0.28 -14.45 -9.14
CA PHE A 62 -0.13 -13.05 -9.07
C PHE A 62 1.07 -12.14 -8.70
N ARG A 63 1.16 -10.98 -9.37
CA ARG A 63 2.28 -10.04 -9.25
C ARG A 63 1.91 -8.69 -8.63
N GLY A 64 0.68 -8.56 -8.15
CA GLY A 64 0.13 -7.28 -7.71
C GLY A 64 -0.60 -6.58 -8.85
N ALA A 65 -1.37 -5.56 -8.48
CA ALA A 65 -1.94 -4.61 -9.43
C ALA A 65 -1.01 -3.38 -9.46
N PRO A 66 -0.63 -2.86 -10.64
CA PRO A 66 0.23 -1.68 -10.74
C PRO A 66 -0.31 -0.50 -9.92
N GLY A 67 0.57 0.12 -9.12
CA GLY A 67 0.19 1.26 -8.26
C GLY A 67 -0.69 0.92 -7.06
N ARG A 68 -0.78 -0.36 -6.65
CA ARG A 68 -1.55 -0.79 -5.46
C ARG A 68 -0.65 -1.50 -4.46
N GLY A 69 -0.19 -0.77 -3.44
CA GLY A 69 0.75 -1.27 -2.44
C GLY A 69 1.98 -1.92 -3.07
N GLU A 70 2.45 -1.39 -4.20
CA GLU A 70 3.52 -1.98 -5.00
C GLU A 70 4.87 -1.74 -4.32
N VAL A 71 5.67 -2.79 -4.14
CA VAL A 71 6.91 -2.77 -3.36
C VAL A 71 8.11 -2.71 -4.29
N HIS A 72 8.93 -1.66 -4.12
CA HIS A 72 10.18 -1.46 -4.84
C HIS A 72 11.34 -1.41 -3.85
N MET A 73 12.32 -2.29 -4.03
CA MET A 73 13.59 -2.21 -3.30
C MET A 73 14.46 -1.13 -3.96
N THR A 74 14.90 -0.14 -3.19
CA THR A 74 15.76 0.94 -3.67
C THR A 74 17.13 0.88 -3.00
N GLU A 75 18.09 1.67 -3.47
CA GLU A 75 19.40 1.78 -2.82
C GLU A 75 19.32 2.35 -1.39
N ASN A 76 18.29 3.16 -1.12
CA ASN A 76 18.12 3.88 0.15
C ASN A 76 17.13 3.21 1.12
N GLY A 77 16.35 2.23 0.67
CA GLY A 77 15.33 1.59 1.48
C GLY A 77 14.27 0.88 0.65
N VAL A 78 13.01 1.00 1.08
CA VAL A 78 11.85 0.43 0.37
C VAL A 78 10.89 1.54 -0.03
N LEU A 79 10.52 1.58 -1.30
CA LEU A 79 9.44 2.42 -1.80
C LEU A 79 8.16 1.60 -1.95
N ILE A 80 7.10 2.02 -1.28
CA ILE A 80 5.74 1.52 -1.44
C ILE A 80 4.98 2.51 -2.31
N ARG A 81 4.53 2.07 -3.47
CA ARG A 81 3.80 2.92 -4.42
C ARG A 81 2.31 2.63 -4.34
N GLU A 82 1.55 3.66 -3.98
CA GLU A 82 0.09 3.71 -4.04
C GLU A 82 -0.33 4.83 -4.99
N ARG A 83 -0.63 4.48 -6.25
CA ARG A 83 -0.92 5.44 -7.32
C ARG A 83 -2.23 5.10 -8.01
N ASN A 84 -3.25 5.91 -7.81
CA ASN A 84 -4.57 5.70 -8.40
C ASN A 84 -5.56 6.85 -8.13
N PRO A 85 -6.69 6.87 -8.85
CA PRO A 85 -7.77 7.85 -8.62
C PRO A 85 -8.48 7.71 -7.27
N GLY A 86 -8.27 6.62 -6.53
CA GLY A 86 -8.94 6.30 -5.27
C GLY A 86 -8.16 6.67 -4.01
N VAL A 87 -6.96 7.26 -4.13
CA VAL A 87 -6.17 7.65 -2.95
C VAL A 87 -7.00 8.58 -2.05
N SER A 88 -7.07 8.22 -0.78
CA SER A 88 -7.88 8.83 0.28
C SER A 88 -7.25 8.52 1.64
N ALA A 89 -7.73 9.16 2.71
CA ALA A 89 -7.30 8.84 4.08
C ALA A 89 -7.42 7.33 4.37
N ASN A 90 -8.55 6.72 4.04
CA ASN A 90 -8.79 5.29 4.29
C ASN A 90 -7.84 4.38 3.50
N SER A 91 -7.52 4.70 2.24
CA SER A 91 -6.59 3.87 1.47
C SER A 91 -5.15 4.01 1.98
N ILE A 92 -4.78 5.19 2.48
CA ILE A 92 -3.48 5.43 3.11
C ILE A 92 -3.40 4.65 4.42
N GLU A 93 -4.43 4.75 5.27
CA GLU A 93 -4.56 3.98 6.50
C GLU A 93 -4.44 2.47 6.24
N TRP A 94 -5.13 1.96 5.21
CA TRP A 94 -5.05 0.55 4.84
C TRP A 94 -3.62 0.11 4.49
N GLY A 95 -2.85 0.94 3.80
CA GLY A 95 -1.45 0.67 3.51
C GLY A 95 -0.56 0.76 4.76
N LEU A 96 -0.83 1.71 5.66
CA LEU A 96 -0.09 1.85 6.92
C LEU A 96 -0.36 0.69 7.88
N GLN A 97 -1.60 0.22 8.00
CA GLN A 97 -1.96 -1.01 8.74
C GLN A 97 -1.17 -2.21 8.22
N ALA A 98 -1.04 -2.34 6.89
CA ALA A 98 -0.20 -3.39 6.32
C ALA A 98 1.28 -3.22 6.72
N LEU A 99 1.82 -2.01 6.70
CA LEU A 99 3.21 -1.75 7.12
C LEU A 99 3.46 -2.02 8.61
N ASP A 100 2.47 -1.78 9.47
CA ASP A 100 2.50 -2.19 10.88
C ASP A 100 2.57 -3.71 11.02
N GLU A 101 1.80 -4.47 10.21
CA GLU A 101 1.88 -5.93 10.16
C GLU A 101 3.26 -6.44 9.67
N TYR A 102 3.92 -5.69 8.78
CA TYR A 102 5.31 -5.94 8.39
C TYR A 102 6.33 -5.55 9.47
N GLY A 103 5.91 -4.93 10.57
CA GLY A 103 6.79 -4.50 11.67
C GLY A 103 7.68 -3.30 11.31
N CYS A 104 7.27 -2.47 10.36
CA CYS A 104 8.01 -1.25 10.00
C CYS A 104 8.02 -0.27 11.18
N SER A 105 9.12 0.48 11.36
CA SER A 105 9.28 1.40 12.49
C SER A 105 9.70 2.83 12.11
N ASP A 106 10.02 3.02 10.83
CA ASP A 106 10.42 4.29 10.25
C ASP A 106 9.84 4.42 8.83
N VAL A 107 8.68 5.08 8.76
CA VAL A 107 7.92 5.29 7.52
C VAL A 107 7.80 6.78 7.23
N GLY A 108 8.16 7.18 6.01
CA GLY A 108 7.84 8.49 5.45
C GLY A 108 6.62 8.39 4.54
N VAL A 109 5.57 9.15 4.81
CA VAL A 109 4.36 9.18 3.98
C VAL A 109 4.40 10.40 3.07
N VAL A 110 4.41 10.19 1.76
CA VAL A 110 4.31 11.24 0.76
C VAL A 110 2.92 11.24 0.16
N VAL A 111 2.23 12.37 0.28
CA VAL A 111 0.97 12.64 -0.40
C VAL A 111 1.25 13.49 -1.63
N ASP A 112 0.84 12.99 -2.79
CA ASP A 112 1.14 13.58 -4.10
C ASP A 112 -0.15 13.77 -4.90
N PRO A 113 -0.83 14.92 -4.74
CA PRO A 113 -1.98 15.27 -5.56
C PRO A 113 -1.51 15.78 -6.94
N VAL A 114 -1.70 14.96 -7.98
CA VAL A 114 -1.26 15.29 -9.36
C VAL A 114 -1.91 16.57 -9.89
N ASN A 115 -3.10 16.90 -9.42
CA ASN A 115 -3.77 18.16 -9.76
C ASN A 115 -4.62 18.67 -8.59
N ALA A 116 -4.24 19.81 -8.03
CA ALA A 116 -4.93 20.43 -6.90
C ALA A 116 -6.43 20.67 -7.15
N LYS A 117 -6.83 20.99 -8.39
CA LYS A 117 -8.23 21.26 -8.76
C LYS A 117 -9.07 19.99 -8.92
N VAL A 118 -8.43 18.86 -9.20
CA VAL A 118 -9.13 17.57 -9.42
C VAL A 118 -9.08 16.70 -8.16
N CYS A 119 -8.07 16.91 -7.32
CA CYS A 119 -7.86 16.18 -6.08
C CYS A 119 -8.64 16.75 -4.89
N GLU A 120 -9.65 17.63 -5.10
CA GLU A 120 -10.47 18.25 -4.04
C GLU A 120 -11.09 17.26 -3.05
N LYS A 121 -11.19 15.98 -3.40
CA LYS A 121 -11.66 14.90 -2.51
C LYS A 121 -10.60 14.35 -1.55
N LEU A 122 -9.36 14.81 -1.62
CA LEU A 122 -8.30 14.43 -0.70
C LEU A 122 -8.28 15.40 0.48
N ASP A 123 -8.99 15.05 1.54
CA ASP A 123 -8.99 15.80 2.79
C ASP A 123 -7.68 15.55 3.55
N LEU A 124 -6.78 16.53 3.55
CA LEU A 124 -5.49 16.43 4.21
C LEU A 124 -5.61 16.35 5.75
N ALA A 125 -6.66 16.91 6.35
CA ALA A 125 -6.89 16.79 7.79
C ALA A 125 -7.26 15.35 8.16
N ASP A 126 -8.09 14.69 7.36
CA ASP A 126 -8.42 13.28 7.57
C ASP A 126 -7.23 12.36 7.27
N VAL A 127 -6.40 12.67 6.26
CA VAL A 127 -5.14 11.95 6.03
C VAL A 127 -4.22 12.05 7.25
N ARG A 128 -4.07 13.26 7.83
CA ARG A 128 -3.28 13.45 9.04
C ARG A 128 -3.81 12.61 10.21
N LYS A 129 -5.13 12.63 10.46
CA LYS A 129 -5.74 11.81 11.51
C LYS A 129 -5.45 10.32 11.32
N ALA A 130 -5.57 9.83 10.08
CA ALA A 130 -5.25 8.44 9.76
C ALA A 130 -3.78 8.13 10.05
N VAL A 131 -2.86 8.99 9.60
CA VAL A 131 -1.41 8.84 9.82
C VAL A 131 -1.04 8.88 11.31
N ASP A 132 -1.67 9.76 12.10
CA ASP A 132 -1.40 9.92 13.54
C ASP A 132 -1.72 8.65 14.35
N MET A 133 -2.52 7.72 13.81
CA MET A 133 -2.79 6.41 14.42
C MET A 133 -1.63 5.42 14.29
N HIS A 134 -0.61 5.73 13.46
CA HIS A 134 0.48 4.82 13.12
C HIS A 134 1.83 5.32 13.66
N PRO A 135 2.32 4.79 14.80
CA PRO A 135 3.55 5.27 15.46
C PRO A 135 4.83 4.99 14.66
N ALA A 136 4.77 4.13 13.64
CA ALA A 136 5.87 3.89 12.73
C ALA A 136 6.12 5.08 11.78
N VAL A 137 5.14 5.97 11.59
CA VAL A 137 5.28 7.13 10.71
C VAL A 137 6.14 8.20 11.40
N ARG A 138 7.24 8.57 10.74
CA ARG A 138 8.22 9.55 11.24
C ARG A 138 8.23 10.84 10.44
N GLY A 139 7.55 10.87 9.30
CA GLY A 139 7.41 12.06 8.47
C GLY A 139 6.17 12.00 7.60
N LEU A 140 5.46 13.12 7.53
CA LEU A 140 4.30 13.33 6.67
C LEU A 140 4.58 14.50 5.72
N TYR A 141 4.52 14.22 4.43
CA TYR A 141 4.98 15.12 3.39
C TYR A 141 3.89 15.35 2.35
N LEU A 142 3.81 16.59 1.85
CA LEU A 142 2.98 16.94 0.72
C LEU A 142 3.90 17.33 -0.43
N LEU A 143 3.87 16.54 -1.51
CA LEU A 143 4.48 16.89 -2.78
C LEU A 143 3.58 17.92 -3.46
N ALA A 144 3.77 19.18 -3.08
CA ALA A 144 2.86 20.25 -3.49
C ALA A 144 3.12 20.63 -4.95
N PRO A 145 2.10 20.61 -5.83
CA PRO A 145 2.24 21.16 -7.16
C PRO A 145 2.49 22.68 -7.09
N GLU A 146 3.15 23.22 -8.11
CA GLU A 146 3.39 24.65 -8.22
C GLU A 146 2.05 25.43 -8.12
N GLY A 147 2.00 26.39 -7.19
CA GLY A 147 0.78 27.17 -6.91
C GLY A 147 -0.19 26.57 -5.88
N TRP A 148 0.19 25.50 -5.16
CA TRP A 148 -0.60 25.00 -4.03
C TRP A 148 -0.77 26.08 -2.94
N SER A 149 -2.02 26.41 -2.63
CA SER A 149 -2.41 27.39 -1.59
C SER A 149 -3.39 26.81 -0.56
N GLY A 150 -3.68 25.50 -0.65
CA GLY A 150 -4.56 24.80 0.28
C GLY A 150 -3.94 24.62 1.67
N ALA A 151 -4.79 24.47 2.68
CA ALA A 151 -4.37 24.13 4.02
C ALA A 151 -3.59 22.80 4.00
N HIS A 152 -2.44 22.77 4.67
CA HIS A 152 -1.51 21.64 4.68
C HIS A 152 -0.89 21.47 6.07
N GLU A 153 -1.67 21.79 7.11
CA GLU A 153 -1.20 21.75 8.49
C GLU A 153 -0.72 20.34 8.87
N GLY A 154 0.49 20.25 9.42
CA GLY A 154 1.12 18.96 9.77
C GLY A 154 1.87 18.28 8.62
N PHE A 155 1.79 18.82 7.40
CA PHE A 155 2.56 18.33 6.24
C PHE A 155 3.80 19.18 6.03
N LYS A 156 4.94 18.52 5.84
CA LYS A 156 6.14 19.16 5.31
C LYS A 156 6.04 19.25 3.79
N ILE A 157 6.08 20.46 3.25
CA ILE A 157 6.10 20.67 1.79
C ILE A 157 7.44 20.21 1.22
N ILE A 158 7.37 19.42 0.16
CA ILE A 158 8.52 18.96 -0.64
C ILE A 158 8.23 19.17 -2.12
N PHE A 159 9.30 19.17 -2.93
CA PHE A 159 9.23 19.33 -4.39
C PHE A 159 9.77 18.11 -5.15
N ASN A 160 10.32 17.14 -4.43
CA ASN A 160 10.72 15.82 -4.92
C ASN A 160 10.70 14.82 -3.76
N THR A 161 10.73 13.52 -4.07
CA THR A 161 10.71 12.44 -3.08
C THR A 161 12.09 11.97 -2.64
N ASP A 162 13.16 12.29 -3.37
CA ASP A 162 14.54 11.85 -3.09
C ASP A 162 14.95 12.09 -1.64
N ASP A 163 14.54 13.24 -1.13
CA ASP A 163 14.85 13.70 0.21
C ASP A 163 14.09 12.94 1.31
N VAL A 164 12.95 12.33 0.98
CA VAL A 164 12.17 11.46 1.86
C VAL A 164 12.76 10.05 1.83
N ASP A 165 13.07 9.55 0.62
CA ASP A 165 13.65 8.23 0.40
C ASP A 165 15.01 8.04 1.09
N ARG A 166 15.77 9.13 1.28
CA ARG A 166 17.04 9.10 2.04
C ARG A 166 16.85 9.22 3.56
N LYS A 167 15.70 9.71 4.03
CA LYS A 167 15.44 9.97 5.45
C LYS A 167 14.75 8.83 6.16
N HIS A 168 14.01 7.99 5.42
CA HIS A 168 13.18 6.94 5.97
C HIS A 168 13.57 5.57 5.41
N ALA A 169 13.56 4.55 6.26
CA ALA A 169 13.76 3.17 5.81
C ALA A 169 12.69 2.70 4.82
N VAL A 170 11.46 3.19 4.98
CA VAL A 170 10.33 2.93 4.07
C VAL A 170 9.66 4.25 3.67
N THR A 171 9.49 4.49 2.37
CA THR A 171 8.66 5.58 1.86
C THR A 171 7.36 5.00 1.32
N MET A 172 6.22 5.48 1.82
CA MET A 172 4.91 5.22 1.21
C MET A 172 4.50 6.44 0.38
N TRP A 173 4.53 6.29 -0.94
CA TRP A 173 4.21 7.35 -1.89
C TRP A 173 2.81 7.16 -2.46
N CYS A 174 1.92 8.05 -2.01
CA CYS A 174 0.49 8.06 -2.28
C CYS A 174 0.16 9.12 -3.33
N THR A 175 0.19 8.71 -4.61
CA THR A 175 -0.15 9.58 -5.75
C THR A 175 -1.65 9.53 -6.02
N LYS A 176 -2.34 10.64 -5.76
CA LYS A 176 -3.74 10.83 -6.12
C LYS A 176 -3.83 11.30 -7.56
N GLU A 177 -4.30 10.40 -8.42
CA GLU A 177 -4.63 10.75 -9.80
C GLU A 177 -6.04 11.35 -9.89
N GLY A 178 -6.26 12.21 -10.89
CA GLY A 178 -7.61 12.57 -11.29
C GLY A 178 -8.30 11.40 -12.02
N TYR A 179 -9.63 11.37 -12.03
CA TYR A 179 -10.33 10.63 -13.08
C TYR A 179 -10.05 11.36 -14.39
N LEU A 180 -9.43 10.66 -15.35
CA LEU A 180 -9.26 11.15 -16.72
C LEU A 180 -10.64 11.39 -17.37
#